data_AF-A0ABD1S2J9-F1
#
_entry.id   AF-A0ABD1S2J9-F1
#
_cell.length_a   1.000
_cell.length_b   1.000
_cell.length_c   1.000
_cell.angle_alpha   90.00
_cell.angle_beta   90.00
_cell.angle_gamma   90.00
#
_symmetry.space_group_name_H-M   'P 1'
#
loop_
_entity.id
_entity.type
_entity.pdbx_description
1 polymer ?
#
loop_
_entity_poly.entity_id
_entity_poly.type
_entity_poly.pdbx_seq_one_letter_code
_entity_poly.pdbx_strand_id
1 'polypeptide(L)'
;MAHPRHNSAAPFQVPRPTTATNPDEVDTCTTHVDPNSKIRQVRWNDDMDGFLIASLVHEVLAGHKRSDNGFTSFQVSKAIESVHRGCGVVVSDKNVRSRLKTLKKEYAEVSQLLSISGFGWDAESGRITADTLAWDELVKGKPDFGKWRTKLCRRYDEMESIFGNDTATGDRAVSGFDNFSPMQGSYITK
;
A
#
# COMPACT_ATOMS: atom_id res chain seq x y z
N MET A 1 73.12 -31.66 -24.24
CA MET A 1 73.03 -32.98 -24.92
C MET A 1 72.19 -33.92 -24.09
N ALA A 2 71.14 -34.48 -24.72
CA ALA A 2 70.40 -35.73 -24.49
C ALA A 2 70.16 -36.32 -23.07
N HIS A 3 68.90 -36.72 -22.85
CA HIS A 3 68.33 -37.48 -21.72
C HIS A 3 68.94 -38.89 -21.53
N PRO A 4 68.60 -39.60 -20.42
CA PRO A 4 67.43 -40.50 -20.53
C PRO A 4 66.48 -40.54 -19.32
N ARG A 5 65.22 -40.85 -19.66
CA ARG A 5 64.10 -41.26 -18.80
C ARG A 5 64.45 -42.51 -17.98
N HIS A 6 63.96 -42.59 -16.74
CA HIS A 6 63.38 -43.83 -16.23
C HIS A 6 62.03 -43.59 -15.56
N ASN A 7 61.09 -44.39 -16.03
CA ASN A 7 59.69 -44.52 -15.69
C ASN A 7 59.53 -45.33 -14.39
N SER A 8 58.68 -44.89 -13.46
CA SER A 8 58.13 -45.79 -12.44
C SER A 8 56.73 -45.32 -12.05
N ALA A 9 55.75 -46.06 -12.55
CA ALA A 9 54.33 -45.89 -12.27
C ALA A 9 54.01 -46.49 -10.89
N ALA A 10 53.45 -45.67 -10.00
CA ALA A 10 52.83 -46.14 -8.76
C ALA A 10 51.34 -46.44 -9.01
N PRO A 11 50.79 -47.52 -8.45
CA PRO A 11 49.50 -48.06 -8.86
C PRO A 11 48.31 -47.27 -8.33
N PHE A 12 47.30 -47.14 -9.19
CA PHE A 12 45.94 -46.71 -8.88
C PHE A 12 45.36 -47.50 -7.70
N GLN A 13 45.11 -46.83 -6.58
CA GLN A 13 44.19 -47.33 -5.57
C GLN A 13 42.76 -46.96 -5.97
N VAL A 14 42.00 -47.98 -6.36
CA VAL A 14 40.53 -47.93 -6.48
C VAL A 14 39.91 -48.01 -5.08
N PRO A 15 39.05 -47.07 -4.67
CA PRO A 15 38.19 -47.27 -3.52
C PRO A 15 37.13 -48.34 -3.84
N ARG A 16 37.04 -49.38 -2.99
CA ARG A 16 36.02 -50.43 -3.09
C ARG A 16 34.65 -49.89 -2.65
N PRO A 17 33.56 -50.21 -3.37
CA PRO A 17 32.20 -49.83 -3.02
C PRO A 17 31.52 -50.88 -2.15
N THR A 18 30.83 -50.45 -1.08
CA THR A 18 29.68 -51.18 -0.53
C THR A 18 28.72 -50.23 0.18
N THR A 19 27.49 -50.15 -0.34
CA THR A 19 26.17 -49.88 0.32
C THR A 19 25.97 -48.57 1.08
N ALA A 20 24.84 -47.87 1.02
CA ALA A 20 23.55 -48.03 0.34
C ALA A 20 22.81 -46.68 0.47
N THR A 21 22.00 -46.35 -0.54
CA THR A 21 20.73 -45.62 -0.48
C THR A 21 20.52 -44.59 0.65
N ASN A 22 20.51 -43.30 0.27
CA ASN A 22 19.38 -42.42 0.59
C ASN A 22 19.32 -41.22 -0.38
N PRO A 23 18.44 -41.24 -1.40
CA PRO A 23 18.13 -40.07 -2.22
C PRO A 23 16.92 -39.34 -1.63
N ASP A 24 17.10 -38.67 -0.50
CA ASP A 24 16.08 -37.80 0.10
C ASP A 24 16.72 -36.58 0.80
N GLU A 25 17.81 -36.05 0.26
CA GLU A 25 18.23 -34.68 0.58
C GLU A 25 17.65 -33.73 -0.46
N VAL A 26 16.32 -33.65 -0.47
CA VAL A 26 15.63 -32.47 -0.96
C VAL A 26 15.92 -31.38 0.06
N ASP A 27 16.82 -30.45 -0.28
CA ASP A 27 16.93 -29.16 0.40
C ASP A 27 15.65 -28.36 0.09
N THR A 28 14.56 -28.80 0.72
CA THR A 28 13.37 -27.99 0.87
C THR A 28 13.72 -27.04 1.99
N CYS A 29 14.26 -25.87 1.66
CA CYS A 29 14.13 -24.69 2.51
C CYS A 29 12.62 -24.34 2.60
N THR A 30 11.91 -25.20 3.32
CA THR A 30 10.58 -24.95 3.87
C THR A 30 10.80 -23.82 4.86
N THR A 31 10.58 -22.60 4.40
CA THR A 31 10.37 -21.47 5.30
C THR A 31 9.22 -21.84 6.23
N HIS A 32 9.59 -22.34 7.40
CA HIS A 32 8.71 -22.56 8.52
C HIS A 32 8.23 -21.16 8.94
N VAL A 33 7.08 -20.76 8.40
CA VAL A 33 6.42 -19.52 8.83
C VAL A 33 5.91 -19.75 10.24
N ASP A 34 6.66 -19.25 11.22
CA ASP A 34 6.26 -19.27 12.62
C ASP A 34 4.83 -18.72 12.76
N PRO A 35 3.85 -19.53 13.22
CA PRO A 35 2.45 -19.11 13.32
C PRO A 35 2.21 -18.05 14.41
N ASN A 36 3.27 -17.66 15.14
CA ASN A 36 3.24 -16.64 16.19
C ASN A 36 4.18 -15.45 15.89
N SER A 37 4.64 -15.28 14.64
CA SER A 37 5.27 -14.04 14.23
C SER A 37 4.23 -12.93 14.35
N LYS A 38 4.28 -12.17 15.44
CA LYS A 38 3.47 -10.97 15.66
C LYS A 38 3.46 -10.20 14.34
N ILE A 39 2.33 -10.17 13.65
CA ILE A 39 2.19 -9.52 12.34
C ILE A 39 2.75 -8.12 12.51
N ARG A 40 3.99 -7.90 12.07
CA ARG A 40 4.60 -6.58 12.15
C ARG A 40 3.72 -5.71 11.27
N GLN A 41 3.06 -4.73 11.89
CA GLN A 41 2.22 -3.80 11.16
C GLN A 41 3.11 -3.10 10.13
N VAL A 42 2.85 -3.35 8.85
CA VAL A 42 3.60 -2.74 7.76
C VAL A 42 3.44 -1.22 7.86
N ARG A 43 4.54 -0.52 8.09
CA ARG A 43 4.58 0.94 8.06
C ARG A 43 4.77 1.39 6.61
N TRP A 44 3.70 1.87 6.00
CA TRP A 44 3.73 2.42 4.65
C TRP A 44 4.52 3.73 4.60
N ASN A 45 5.32 3.87 3.56
CA ASN A 45 6.04 5.09 3.21
C ASN A 45 5.66 5.52 1.78
N ASP A 46 6.20 6.64 1.34
CA ASP A 46 5.87 7.22 0.04
C ASP A 46 6.29 6.32 -1.14
N ASP A 47 7.47 5.70 -1.06
CA ASP A 47 7.97 4.81 -2.11
C ASP A 47 7.08 3.58 -2.29
N MET A 48 6.69 2.93 -1.19
CA MET A 48 5.81 1.77 -1.21
C MET A 48 4.45 2.10 -1.81
N ASP A 49 3.88 3.23 -1.38
CA ASP A 49 2.66 3.71 -1.99
C ASP A 49 2.88 3.99 -3.48
N GLY A 50 4.05 4.50 -3.89
CA GLY A 50 4.39 4.82 -5.28
C GLY A 50 4.25 3.59 -6.16
N PHE A 51 4.92 2.50 -5.78
CA PHE A 51 4.84 1.23 -6.49
C PHE A 51 3.43 0.62 -6.47
N LEU A 52 2.70 0.79 -5.36
CA LEU A 52 1.30 0.36 -5.24
C LEU A 52 0.41 1.11 -6.24
N ILE A 53 0.46 2.44 -6.25
CA ILE A 53 -0.40 3.28 -7.08
C ILE A 53 -0.04 3.11 -8.56
N ALA A 54 1.25 3.18 -8.92
CA ALA A 54 1.69 3.02 -10.30
C ALA A 54 1.26 1.66 -10.89
N SER A 55 1.31 0.59 -10.09
CA SER A 55 0.79 -0.71 -10.51
C SER A 55 -0.70 -0.65 -10.84
N LEU A 56 -1.50 0.04 -10.03
CA LEU A 56 -2.95 0.11 -10.25
C LEU A 56 -3.33 1.04 -11.40
N VAL A 57 -2.60 2.13 -11.59
CA VAL A 57 -2.73 3.01 -12.77
C VAL A 57 -2.51 2.19 -14.03
N HIS A 58 -1.45 1.38 -14.08
CA HIS A 58 -1.18 0.50 -15.21
C HIS A 58 -2.36 -0.46 -15.51
N GLU A 59 -2.92 -1.10 -14.48
CA GLU A 59 -4.06 -2.00 -14.67
C GLU A 59 -5.33 -1.28 -15.16
N VAL A 60 -5.58 -0.05 -14.69
CA VAL A 60 -6.71 0.78 -15.15
C VAL A 60 -6.52 1.19 -16.61
N LEU A 61 -5.31 1.62 -16.99
CA LEU A 61 -4.99 2.00 -18.37
C LEU A 61 -5.00 0.79 -19.33
N ALA A 62 -4.66 -0.40 -18.84
CA ALA A 62 -4.76 -1.64 -19.60
C ALA A 62 -6.22 -2.12 -19.82
N GLY A 63 -7.21 -1.41 -19.26
CA GLY A 63 -8.63 -1.76 -19.41
C GLY A 63 -9.06 -2.98 -18.60
N HIS A 64 -8.25 -3.41 -17.63
CA HIS A 64 -8.62 -4.54 -16.78
C HIS A 64 -9.80 -4.16 -15.87
N LYS A 65 -10.85 -4.98 -15.91
CA LYS A 65 -12.07 -4.72 -15.15
C LYS A 65 -11.81 -4.74 -13.65
N ARG A 66 -12.39 -3.76 -12.96
CA ARG A 66 -12.54 -3.77 -11.51
C ARG A 66 -13.69 -4.71 -11.13
N SER A 67 -13.68 -5.19 -9.89
CA SER A 67 -14.84 -5.86 -9.29
C SER A 67 -15.86 -4.84 -8.81
N ASP A 68 -17.09 -5.29 -8.55
CA ASP A 68 -18.15 -4.46 -7.94
C ASP A 68 -17.72 -3.83 -6.60
N ASN A 69 -16.76 -4.47 -5.92
CA ASN A 69 -16.20 -4.03 -4.64
C ASN A 69 -14.85 -3.28 -4.76
N GLY A 70 -14.48 -2.83 -5.97
CA GLY A 70 -13.22 -2.15 -6.26
C GLY A 70 -12.16 -3.08 -6.87
N PHE A 71 -10.92 -3.05 -6.38
CA PHE A 71 -9.83 -3.82 -6.98
C PHE A 71 -9.96 -5.34 -6.80
N THR A 72 -9.79 -6.07 -7.91
CA THR A 72 -9.81 -7.54 -7.96
C THR A 72 -8.59 -8.14 -7.26
N SER A 73 -8.66 -9.42 -6.89
CA SER A 73 -7.49 -10.13 -6.35
C SER A 73 -6.31 -10.16 -7.33
N PHE A 74 -6.56 -10.17 -8.65
CA PHE A 74 -5.51 -10.06 -9.66
C PHE A 74 -4.75 -8.73 -9.56
N GLN A 75 -5.47 -7.61 -9.50
CA GLN A 75 -4.88 -6.27 -9.36
C GLN A 75 -4.14 -6.13 -8.02
N VAL A 76 -4.68 -6.68 -6.94
CA VAL A 76 -4.01 -6.69 -5.63
C VAL A 76 -2.74 -7.53 -5.67
N SER A 77 -2.73 -8.70 -6.31
CA SER A 77 -1.52 -9.50 -6.49
C SER A 77 -0.44 -8.76 -7.28
N LYS A 78 -0.80 -8.07 -8.36
CA LYS A 78 0.14 -7.25 -9.14
C LYS A 78 0.73 -6.11 -8.33
N ALA A 79 -0.08 -5.46 -7.51
CA ALA A 79 0.38 -4.45 -6.57
C ALA A 79 1.35 -5.01 -5.52
N ILE A 80 1.08 -6.20 -4.95
CA ILE A 80 2.00 -6.87 -4.01
C ILE A 80 3.35 -7.13 -4.69
N GLU A 81 3.33 -7.71 -5.89
CA GLU A 81 4.55 -7.96 -6.66
C GLU A 81 5.32 -6.66 -6.95
N SER A 82 4.62 -5.59 -7.31
CA SER A 82 5.21 -4.27 -7.59
C SER A 82 5.92 -3.70 -6.36
N VAL A 83 5.24 -3.68 -5.20
CA VAL A 83 5.82 -3.20 -3.94
C VAL A 83 7.01 -4.06 -3.51
N HIS A 84 6.92 -5.38 -3.66
CA HIS A 84 8.01 -6.29 -3.33
C HIS A 84 9.24 -6.04 -4.21
N ARG A 85 9.06 -5.92 -5.53
CA ARG A 85 10.18 -5.64 -6.46
C ARG A 85 10.78 -4.25 -6.24
N GLY A 86 9.94 -3.25 -5.95
CA GLY A 86 10.37 -1.85 -5.83
C GLY A 86 11.02 -1.52 -4.49
N CYS A 87 10.53 -2.10 -3.39
CA CYS A 87 10.96 -1.75 -2.04
C CYS A 87 11.69 -2.89 -1.30
N GLY A 88 11.69 -4.12 -1.83
CA GLY A 88 12.22 -5.29 -1.13
C GLY A 88 11.41 -5.69 0.11
N VAL A 89 10.15 -5.23 0.22
CA VAL A 89 9.27 -5.48 1.37
C VAL A 89 8.17 -6.47 0.99
N VAL A 90 8.00 -7.51 1.81
CA VAL A 90 6.88 -8.44 1.66
C VAL A 90 5.64 -7.86 2.34
N VAL A 91 4.58 -7.66 1.55
CA VAL A 91 3.27 -7.19 2.04
C VAL A 91 2.20 -8.23 1.74
N SER A 92 1.25 -8.40 2.65
CA SER A 92 0.10 -9.30 2.42
C SER A 92 -1.03 -8.60 1.66
N ASP A 93 -1.95 -9.38 1.07
CA ASP A 93 -3.22 -8.89 0.51
C ASP A 93 -3.97 -7.99 1.51
N LYS A 94 -4.04 -8.39 2.78
CA LYS A 94 -4.66 -7.59 3.85
C LYS A 94 -3.97 -6.24 4.03
N ASN A 95 -2.64 -6.19 3.97
CA ASN A 95 -1.90 -4.91 4.08
C ASN A 95 -2.23 -3.98 2.91
N VAL A 96 -2.22 -4.51 1.69
CA VAL A 96 -2.51 -3.73 0.47
C VAL A 96 -3.95 -3.23 0.47
N ARG A 97 -4.94 -4.10 0.74
CA ARG A 97 -6.35 -3.68 0.81
C ARG A 97 -6.60 -2.65 1.90
N SER A 98 -5.96 -2.80 3.07
CA SER A 98 -6.04 -1.81 4.13
C SER A 98 -5.47 -0.47 3.68
N ARG A 99 -4.32 -0.47 2.98
CA ARG A 99 -3.71 0.77 2.49
C ARG A 99 -4.56 1.44 1.41
N LEU A 100 -5.16 0.66 0.51
CA LEU A 100 -6.06 1.19 -0.51
C LEU A 100 -7.28 1.89 0.09
N LYS A 101 -7.83 1.38 1.20
CA LYS A 101 -8.88 2.09 1.94
C LYS A 101 -8.40 3.44 2.47
N THR A 102 -7.16 3.50 2.99
CA THR A 102 -6.55 4.76 3.44
C THR A 102 -6.35 5.74 2.27
N LEU A 103 -5.75 5.29 1.17
CA LEU A 103 -5.52 6.13 -0.02
C LEU A 103 -6.83 6.64 -0.62
N LYS A 104 -7.86 5.79 -0.70
CA LYS A 104 -9.19 6.20 -1.17
C LYS A 104 -9.82 7.27 -0.27
N LYS A 105 -9.68 7.13 1.05
CA LYS A 105 -10.15 8.14 2.01
C LYS A 105 -9.37 9.46 1.86
N GLU A 106 -8.06 9.37 1.72
CA GLU A 106 -7.19 10.54 1.52
C GLU A 106 -7.54 11.28 0.22
N TYR A 107 -7.72 10.55 -0.88
CA TYR A 107 -8.22 11.08 -2.15
C TYR A 107 -9.58 11.78 -1.98
N ALA A 108 -10.54 11.15 -1.30
CA ALA A 108 -11.87 11.75 -1.10
C ALA A 108 -11.82 13.04 -0.26
N GLU A 109 -10.99 13.09 0.78
CA GLU A 109 -10.78 14.30 1.57
C GLU A 109 -10.14 15.42 0.73
N VAL A 110 -9.11 15.10 -0.07
CA VAL A 110 -8.45 16.08 -0.93
C VAL A 110 -9.39 16.56 -2.05
N SER A 111 -10.11 15.65 -2.71
CA SER A 111 -11.10 15.99 -3.72
C SER A 111 -12.19 16.90 -3.14
N GLN A 112 -12.64 16.65 -1.91
CA GLN A 112 -13.56 17.55 -1.22
C GLN A 112 -12.94 18.93 -0.96
N LEU A 113 -11.68 19.02 -0.55
CA LEU A 113 -11.00 20.32 -0.38
C LEU A 113 -10.95 21.08 -1.70
N LEU A 114 -10.57 20.43 -2.78
CA LEU A 114 -10.47 21.03 -4.12
C LEU A 114 -11.84 21.43 -4.71
N SER A 115 -12.94 20.90 -4.17
CA SER A 115 -14.30 21.35 -4.53
C SER A 115 -14.73 22.65 -3.86
N ILE A 116 -13.96 23.15 -2.88
CA ILE A 116 -14.28 24.38 -2.13
C ILE A 116 -13.61 25.56 -2.83
N SER A 117 -14.38 26.63 -3.07
CA SER A 117 -13.84 27.87 -3.64
C SER A 117 -12.70 28.43 -2.76
N GLY A 118 -11.61 28.85 -3.41
CA GLY A 118 -10.41 29.36 -2.72
C GLY A 118 -9.41 28.27 -2.31
N PHE A 119 -9.70 27.00 -2.54
CA PHE A 119 -8.74 25.90 -2.43
C PHE A 119 -8.22 25.49 -3.80
N GLY A 120 -6.95 25.12 -3.85
CA GLY A 120 -6.25 24.68 -5.04
C GLY A 120 -5.24 23.58 -4.72
N TRP A 121 -4.67 23.03 -5.78
CA TRP A 121 -3.65 21.99 -5.73
C TRP A 121 -2.35 22.52 -6.31
N ASP A 122 -1.26 22.41 -5.54
CA ASP A 122 0.09 22.62 -6.04
C ASP A 122 0.74 21.27 -6.30
N ALA A 123 0.82 20.92 -7.59
CA ALA A 123 1.41 19.66 -8.04
C ALA A 123 2.92 19.57 -7.79
N GLU A 124 3.64 20.70 -7.73
CA GLU A 124 5.09 20.70 -7.52
C GLU A 124 5.43 20.35 -6.06
N SER A 125 4.77 20.99 -5.10
CA SER A 125 4.97 20.68 -3.68
C SER A 125 4.13 19.50 -3.17
N GLY A 126 3.13 19.08 -3.94
CA GLY A 126 2.16 18.05 -3.56
C GLY A 126 1.28 18.50 -2.39
N ARG A 127 0.81 19.75 -2.39
CA ARG A 127 0.07 20.36 -1.28
C ARG A 127 -1.24 21.01 -1.71
N ILE A 128 -2.17 21.05 -0.77
CA ILE A 128 -3.37 21.88 -0.88
C ILE A 128 -3.02 23.32 -0.55
N THR A 129 -3.35 24.22 -1.45
CA THR A 129 -3.10 25.66 -1.33
C THR A 129 -4.42 26.39 -1.09
N ALA A 130 -4.45 27.27 -0.10
CA ALA A 130 -5.56 28.20 0.13
C ALA A 130 -5.08 29.32 1.04
N ASP A 131 -5.82 30.43 1.07
CA ASP A 131 -5.55 31.52 2.01
C ASP A 131 -5.74 31.06 3.47
N THR A 132 -4.99 31.68 4.39
CA THR A 132 -5.11 31.38 5.83
C THR A 132 -6.54 31.54 6.35
N LEU A 133 -7.25 32.57 5.87
CA LEU A 133 -8.65 32.80 6.24
C LEU A 133 -9.57 31.67 5.76
N ALA A 134 -9.42 31.21 4.51
CA ALA A 134 -10.21 30.11 3.97
C ALA A 134 -9.98 28.81 4.75
N TRP A 135 -8.72 28.54 5.11
CA TRP A 135 -8.34 27.45 5.99
C TRP A 135 -8.98 27.56 7.38
N ASP A 136 -8.99 28.75 7.99
CA ASP A 136 -9.52 28.97 9.33
C ASP A 136 -11.05 28.86 9.37
N GLU A 137 -11.74 29.34 8.33
CA GLU A 137 -13.18 29.14 8.19
C GLU A 137 -13.53 27.65 8.03
N LEU A 138 -12.79 26.93 7.19
CA LEU A 138 -13.02 25.49 7.00
C LEU A 138 -12.83 24.71 8.29
N VAL A 139 -11.74 24.95 9.03
CA VAL A 139 -11.38 24.19 10.23
C VAL A 139 -12.34 24.45 11.40
N LYS A 140 -13.00 25.63 11.46
CA LYS A 140 -14.07 25.89 12.45
C LYS A 140 -15.22 24.89 12.34
N GLY A 141 -15.62 24.53 11.12
CA GLY A 141 -16.70 23.57 10.88
C GLY A 141 -16.23 22.13 10.69
N LYS A 142 -15.01 21.93 10.18
CA LYS A 142 -14.45 20.61 9.84
C LYS A 142 -12.99 20.48 10.30
N PRO A 143 -12.74 20.30 11.61
CA PRO A 143 -11.39 20.29 12.17
C PRO A 143 -10.50 19.17 11.60
N ASP A 144 -11.09 18.05 11.18
CA ASP A 144 -10.38 16.90 10.61
C ASP A 144 -9.59 17.22 9.33
N PHE A 145 -9.98 18.29 8.61
CA PHE A 145 -9.27 18.73 7.40
C PHE A 145 -8.01 19.55 7.72
N GLY A 146 -7.84 20.02 8.95
CA GLY A 146 -6.70 20.83 9.36
C GLY A 146 -5.35 20.14 9.12
N LYS A 147 -5.32 18.81 9.16
CA LYS A 147 -4.12 18.00 8.83
C LYS A 147 -3.58 18.26 7.42
N TRP A 148 -4.43 18.63 6.48
CA TRP A 148 -4.05 18.87 5.08
C TRP A 148 -3.33 20.21 4.85
N ARG A 149 -3.26 21.08 5.88
CA ARG A 149 -2.40 22.28 5.85
C ARG A 149 -0.91 21.92 5.76
N THR A 150 -0.51 20.81 6.39
CA THR A 150 0.91 20.39 6.47
C THR A 150 1.18 19.06 5.78
N LYS A 151 0.18 18.20 5.67
CA LYS A 151 0.29 16.90 5.02
C LYS A 151 0.41 17.05 3.51
N LEU A 152 1.30 16.24 2.93
CA LEU A 152 1.50 16.14 1.49
C LEU A 152 0.60 15.06 0.89
N CYS A 153 0.07 15.30 -0.31
CA CYS A 153 -0.63 14.31 -1.12
C CYS A 153 0.15 14.04 -2.42
N ARG A 154 1.38 13.53 -2.29
CA ARG A 154 2.39 13.49 -3.38
C ARG A 154 1.96 12.84 -4.70
N ARG A 155 0.85 12.10 -4.72
CA ARG A 155 0.34 11.35 -5.88
C ARG A 155 -1.17 11.51 -6.09
N TYR A 156 -1.68 12.72 -5.84
CA TYR A 156 -3.11 13.02 -6.00
C TYR A 156 -3.61 12.73 -7.42
N ASP A 157 -2.89 13.18 -8.46
CA ASP A 157 -3.30 12.98 -9.86
C ASP A 157 -3.37 11.50 -10.24
N GLU A 158 -2.42 10.69 -9.76
CA GLU A 158 -2.47 9.24 -9.96
C GLU A 158 -3.63 8.61 -9.17
N MET A 159 -3.90 9.07 -7.95
CA MET A 159 -5.06 8.65 -7.16
C MET A 159 -6.38 9.02 -7.86
N GLU A 160 -6.46 10.17 -8.51
CA GLU A 160 -7.61 10.58 -9.31
C GLU A 160 -7.84 9.62 -10.48
N SER A 161 -6.78 9.22 -11.19
CA SER A 161 -6.91 8.28 -12.31
C SER A 161 -7.50 6.92 -11.89
N ILE A 162 -7.21 6.47 -10.66
CA ILE A 162 -7.70 5.19 -10.15
C ILE A 162 -9.03 5.31 -9.38
N PHE A 163 -9.30 6.40 -8.66
CA PHE A 163 -10.48 6.54 -7.79
C PHE A 163 -11.54 7.50 -8.34
N GLY A 164 -11.19 8.42 -9.23
CA GLY A 164 -12.08 9.45 -9.75
C GLY A 164 -13.30 8.87 -10.44
N ASN A 165 -13.12 7.81 -11.23
CA ASN A 165 -14.23 7.17 -11.95
C ASN A 165 -15.09 6.22 -11.09
N ASP A 166 -14.65 5.88 -9.87
CA ASP A 166 -15.41 5.07 -8.90
C ASP A 166 -16.31 5.92 -7.99
N THR A 167 -16.22 7.25 -8.11
CA THR A 167 -17.00 8.18 -7.30
C THR A 167 -18.29 8.53 -8.03
N ALA A 168 -19.15 7.53 -8.28
CA ALA A 168 -20.56 7.81 -8.45
C ALA A 168 -21.08 8.30 -7.08
N THR A 169 -21.41 9.59 -7.02
CA THR A 169 -21.98 10.35 -5.90
C THR A 169 -22.95 9.52 -5.03
N GLY A 170 -22.40 8.91 -3.98
CA GLY A 170 -23.16 8.39 -2.85
C GLY A 170 -23.26 9.48 -1.78
N ASP A 171 -23.99 10.54 -2.07
CA ASP A 171 -24.56 11.38 -1.01
C ASP A 171 -25.28 10.42 -0.04
N ARG A 172 -25.05 10.55 1.27
CA ARG A 172 -25.64 9.74 2.39
C ARG A 172 -24.80 8.59 3.00
N ALA A 173 -23.51 8.78 3.23
CA ALA A 173 -22.89 8.14 4.41
C ALA A 173 -23.03 9.09 5.61
N VAL A 174 -24.18 9.05 6.28
CA VAL A 174 -24.34 9.60 7.63
C VAL A 174 -23.38 8.81 8.52
N SER A 175 -22.21 9.39 8.81
CA SER A 175 -21.36 8.90 9.88
C SER A 175 -22.15 9.09 11.16
N GLY A 176 -22.70 7.99 11.69
CA GLY A 176 -23.43 7.97 12.95
C GLY A 176 -22.54 8.51 14.07
N PHE A 177 -22.73 9.79 14.38
CA PHE A 177 -22.30 10.39 15.63
C PHE A 177 -23.32 11.45 16.09
N ASP A 178 -24.60 11.17 15.91
CA ASP A 178 -25.69 11.89 16.56
C ASP A 178 -26.21 11.06 17.73
N ASN A 179 -25.51 11.15 18.87
CA ASN A 179 -26.16 10.94 20.15
C ASN A 179 -25.48 11.74 21.26
N PHE A 180 -25.59 13.07 21.18
CA PHE A 180 -25.62 13.91 22.37
C PHE A 180 -26.79 14.87 22.24
N SER A 181 -27.95 14.41 22.70
CA SER A 181 -29.11 15.25 22.94
C SER A 181 -28.76 16.28 24.02
N PRO A 182 -28.84 17.59 23.75
CA PRO A 182 -28.70 18.59 24.81
C PRO A 182 -29.98 18.67 25.64
N MET A 183 -29.82 18.42 26.94
CA MET A 183 -30.72 18.66 28.06
C MET A 183 -31.73 19.80 27.82
N GLN A 184 -33.02 19.49 27.80
CA GLN A 184 -34.09 20.48 27.95
C GLN A 184 -34.23 20.82 29.43
N GLY A 185 -33.59 21.91 29.86
CA GLY A 185 -33.93 22.60 31.09
C GLY A 185 -35.10 23.55 30.83
N SER A 186 -36.24 23.29 31.47
CA SER A 186 -37.28 24.30 31.66
C SER A 186 -37.67 24.32 33.14
N TYR A 187 -37.31 25.42 33.78
CA TYR A 187 -37.63 25.78 35.15
C TYR A 187 -39.06 26.35 35.15
N ILE A 188 -39.95 25.73 35.92
CA ILE A 188 -41.28 26.29 36.16
C ILE A 188 -41.17 27.30 37.30
N THR A 189 -41.52 28.55 37.02
CA THR A 189 -41.82 29.57 38.04
C THR A 189 -42.98 30.41 37.54
N LYS A 190 -44.17 30.16 38.07
CA LYS A 190 -45.14 31.13 38.60
C LYS A 190 -46.40 30.42 39.07
#